data_AF-A0A9W5S0Q3-F1
#
_entry.id   AF-A0A9W5S0Q3-F1
#
_cell.length_a   1.000
_cell.length_b   1.000
_cell.length_c   1.000
_cell.angle_alpha   90.00
_cell.angle_beta   90.00
_cell.angle_gamma   90.00
#
_symmetry.space_group_name_H-M   'P 1'
#
loop_
_entity.id
_entity.type
_entity.pdbx_description
1 polymer ?
#
loop_
_entity_poly.entity_id
_entity_poly.type
_entity_poly.pdbx_seq_one_letter_code
_entity_poly.pdbx_strand_id
1 'polypeptide(L)'
;MNKLVRLTAVAVCATCLLAGCNYKRYVQDSGYDYGSRQNGDPKMLGPKLYGSLTGNPRQHDNKYVEYSSMLTNEVSNLNGVASGLVMLTDKNAYVALMLDGTAVGTKSSGSRSYDQNNGGLNEGVYNVDTGSPYGSGSKPASPYNSYYTINDHSELSDELKQTIAAKIRHLAPRVEEVHISANMDFVNEINEYAKQAWAGRSLAVLLEPFNLLVRHQFAGGKTMPVPVQERTSRAEQSR
;
A
#
# COMPACT_ATOMS: atom_id res chain seq x y z
N MET A 1 38.17 -47.42 -0.17
CA MET A 1 37.98 -45.96 -0.37
C MET A 1 36.58 -45.55 -0.84
N ASN A 2 35.89 -46.33 -1.68
CA ASN A 2 34.61 -45.90 -2.27
C ASN A 2 33.39 -45.89 -1.33
N LYS A 3 33.37 -46.69 -0.24
CA LYS A 3 32.23 -46.73 0.69
C LYS A 3 32.20 -45.57 1.68
N LEU A 4 33.37 -45.14 2.17
CA LEU A 4 33.49 -44.02 3.11
C LEU A 4 33.17 -42.67 2.45
N VAL A 5 33.65 -42.47 1.21
CA VAL A 5 33.36 -41.28 0.39
C VAL A 5 31.88 -41.19 0.01
N ARG A 6 31.21 -42.34 -0.23
CA ARG A 6 29.76 -42.38 -0.47
C ARG A 6 28.95 -42.07 0.78
N LEU A 7 29.39 -42.52 1.96
CA LEU A 7 28.72 -42.24 3.24
C LEU A 7 28.84 -40.77 3.66
N THR A 8 30.02 -40.16 3.48
CA THR A 8 30.21 -38.73 3.77
C THR A 8 29.46 -37.84 2.79
N ALA A 9 29.41 -38.19 1.50
CA ALA A 9 28.63 -37.45 0.51
C ALA A 9 27.12 -37.45 0.82
N VAL A 10 26.57 -38.59 1.27
CA VAL A 10 25.15 -38.68 1.66
C VAL A 10 24.85 -37.87 2.92
N ALA A 11 25.76 -37.88 3.92
CA ALA A 11 25.58 -37.11 5.14
C ALA A 11 25.62 -35.59 4.90
N VAL A 12 26.53 -35.10 4.04
CA VAL A 12 26.63 -33.68 3.67
C VAL A 12 25.41 -33.23 2.86
N CYS A 13 24.91 -34.06 1.93
CA CYS A 13 23.67 -33.77 1.21
C CYS A 13 22.45 -33.70 2.15
N ALA A 14 22.36 -34.59 3.14
CA ALA A 14 21.26 -34.59 4.11
C ALA A 14 21.24 -33.32 4.98
N THR A 15 22.40 -32.80 5.40
CA THR A 15 22.48 -31.54 6.15
C THR A 15 22.09 -30.32 5.31
N CYS A 16 22.46 -30.30 4.02
CA CYS A 16 22.09 -29.20 3.12
C CYS A 16 20.58 -29.17 2.83
N LEU A 17 19.93 -30.34 2.74
CA LEU A 17 18.49 -30.44 2.50
C LEU A 17 17.66 -29.92 3.69
N LEU A 18 18.07 -30.24 4.92
CA LEU A 18 17.39 -29.75 6.13
C LEU A 18 17.54 -28.24 6.32
N ALA A 19 18.70 -27.67 6.00
CA ALA A 19 18.92 -26.22 6.04
C ALA A 19 18.06 -25.47 4.99
N GLY A 20 17.91 -26.03 3.79
CA GLY A 20 17.14 -25.41 2.71
C GLY A 20 15.64 -25.28 3.00
N CYS A 21 15.01 -26.31 3.58
CA CYS A 21 13.59 -26.26 3.95
C CYS A 21 13.33 -25.22 5.06
N ASN A 22 14.23 -25.10 6.03
CA ASN A 22 14.08 -24.17 7.15
C ASN A 22 14.30 -22.71 6.71
N TYR A 23 15.29 -22.46 5.86
CA TYR A 23 15.53 -21.14 5.27
C TYR A 23 14.34 -20.64 4.45
N LYS A 24 13.76 -21.51 3.62
CA LYS A 24 12.58 -21.18 2.82
C LYS A 24 11.42 -20.69 3.71
N ARG A 25 11.16 -21.42 4.81
CA ARG A 25 10.10 -21.06 5.76
C ARG A 25 10.40 -19.75 6.50
N TYR A 26 11.65 -19.54 6.91
CA TYR A 26 12.08 -18.28 7.55
C TYR A 26 11.81 -17.06 6.67
N VAL A 27 12.12 -17.15 5.37
CA VAL A 27 11.87 -16.05 4.42
C VAL A 27 10.36 -15.84 4.22
N GLN A 28 9.58 -16.92 4.14
CA GLN A 28 8.12 -16.86 3.96
C GLN A 28 7.40 -16.26 5.16
N ASP A 29 7.87 -16.57 6.38
CA ASP A 29 7.33 -16.01 7.61
C ASP A 29 7.82 -14.56 7.86
N SER A 30 8.83 -14.10 7.12
CA SER A 30 9.37 -12.74 7.23
C SER A 30 8.52 -11.69 6.51
N GLY A 31 8.81 -10.41 6.74
CA GLY A 31 8.20 -9.30 5.99
C GLY A 31 8.67 -9.18 4.53
N TYR A 32 9.60 -10.02 4.06
CA TYR A 32 10.10 -9.97 2.68
C TYR A 32 9.25 -10.76 1.69
N ASP A 33 8.31 -11.57 2.16
CA ASP A 33 7.40 -12.35 1.32
C ASP A 33 5.96 -12.09 1.76
N TYR A 34 5.13 -11.66 0.80
CA TYR A 34 3.68 -11.51 0.93
C TYR A 34 2.91 -12.35 -0.10
N GLY A 35 3.59 -13.19 -0.87
CA GLY A 35 2.99 -14.03 -1.93
C GLY A 35 2.81 -15.49 -1.52
N SER A 36 3.28 -15.84 -0.33
CA SER A 36 3.35 -17.18 0.21
C SER A 36 1.96 -17.68 0.64
N ARG A 37 1.45 -18.75 0.02
CA ARG A 37 0.15 -19.34 0.38
C ARG A 37 0.32 -20.62 1.18
N GLN A 38 0.89 -20.51 2.38
CA GLN A 38 1.07 -21.65 3.26
C GLN A 38 -0.09 -21.84 4.22
N ASN A 39 -0.40 -23.10 4.50
CA ASN A 39 -1.31 -23.41 5.58
C ASN A 39 -0.67 -23.04 6.92
N GLY A 40 -1.36 -22.21 7.71
CA GLY A 40 -0.86 -21.71 8.99
C GLY A 40 0.21 -20.60 8.88
N ASP A 41 0.23 -19.82 7.80
CA ASP A 41 1.07 -18.61 7.72
C ASP A 41 0.76 -17.68 8.92
N PRO A 42 1.75 -17.33 9.76
CA PRO A 42 1.56 -16.48 10.93
C PRO A 42 0.86 -15.14 10.61
N LYS A 43 1.10 -14.57 9.42
CA LYS A 43 0.56 -13.27 9.00
C LYS A 43 -0.92 -13.34 8.61
N MET A 44 -1.41 -14.56 8.30
CA MET A 44 -2.80 -14.83 7.93
C MET A 44 -3.58 -15.53 9.05
N LEU A 45 -3.02 -15.65 10.26
CA LEU A 45 -3.74 -16.19 11.40
C LEU A 45 -4.85 -15.24 11.86
N GLY A 46 -6.03 -15.80 12.15
CA GLY A 46 -7.18 -15.06 12.66
C GLY A 46 -8.15 -14.57 11.58
N PRO A 47 -9.12 -13.74 11.96
CA PRO A 47 -10.09 -13.20 11.01
C PRO A 47 -9.42 -12.20 10.06
N LYS A 48 -10.03 -11.99 8.89
CA LYS A 48 -9.66 -10.92 7.97
C LYS A 48 -9.81 -9.56 8.66
N LEU A 49 -8.77 -8.73 8.65
CA LEU A 49 -8.74 -7.45 9.38
C LEU A 49 -8.89 -6.21 8.49
N TYR A 50 -8.94 -6.39 7.17
CA TYR A 50 -8.98 -5.32 6.17
C TYR A 50 -10.21 -5.39 5.25
N GLY A 51 -10.48 -4.26 4.60
CA GLY A 51 -11.62 -4.05 3.70
C GLY A 51 -12.95 -3.91 4.43
N SER A 52 -14.03 -3.89 3.64
CA SER A 52 -15.41 -3.86 4.14
C SER A 52 -15.70 -5.16 4.89
N LEU A 53 -15.99 -5.05 6.18
CA LEU A 53 -16.44 -6.16 7.02
C LEU A 53 -17.96 -6.11 7.19
N THR A 54 -18.56 -4.95 6.93
CA THR A 54 -20.00 -4.72 7.00
C THR A 54 -20.59 -4.55 5.59
N GLY A 55 -21.85 -4.97 5.41
CA GLY A 55 -22.60 -4.71 4.18
C GLY A 55 -23.21 -3.30 4.13
N ASN A 56 -22.68 -2.35 4.91
CA ASN A 56 -23.30 -1.04 5.10
C ASN A 56 -22.95 -0.08 3.96
N PRO A 57 -23.92 0.39 3.16
CA PRO A 57 -23.65 1.34 2.07
C PRO A 57 -23.05 2.68 2.55
N ARG A 58 -23.23 3.02 3.83
CA ARG A 58 -22.74 4.25 4.46
C ARG A 58 -21.45 4.06 5.25
N GLN A 59 -20.75 2.93 5.07
CA GLN A 59 -19.49 2.67 5.77
C GLN A 59 -18.42 3.74 5.51
N HIS A 60 -18.49 4.44 4.36
CA HIS A 60 -17.58 5.54 4.01
C HIS A 60 -18.12 6.95 4.27
N ASP A 61 -19.29 7.08 4.90
CA ASP A 61 -19.80 8.36 5.37
C ASP A 61 -19.11 8.68 6.72
N ASN A 62 -17.94 9.32 6.67
CA ASN A 62 -17.15 9.65 7.85
C ASN A 62 -17.56 11.02 8.44
N LYS A 63 -17.41 11.19 9.75
CA LYS A 63 -17.74 12.43 10.48
C LYS A 63 -16.55 13.35 10.72
N TYR A 64 -15.34 12.81 10.71
CA TYR A 64 -14.10 13.57 10.72
C TYR A 64 -13.02 12.79 9.97
N VAL A 65 -11.94 13.48 9.62
CA VAL A 65 -10.73 12.86 9.08
C VAL A 65 -9.51 13.53 9.70
N GLU A 66 -8.52 12.74 10.07
CA GLU A 66 -7.24 13.19 10.61
C GLU A 66 -6.09 12.41 9.98
N TYR A 67 -4.95 13.08 9.79
CA TYR A 67 -3.72 12.42 9.38
C TYR A 67 -3.02 11.81 10.61
N SER A 68 -2.64 10.53 10.53
CA SER A 68 -1.90 9.86 11.58
C SER A 68 -0.43 9.69 11.20
N SER A 69 0.45 10.54 11.74
CA SER A 69 1.90 10.41 11.55
C SER A 69 2.45 9.11 12.14
N MET A 70 1.94 8.71 13.31
CA MET A 70 2.37 7.48 13.98
C MET A 70 2.05 6.24 13.13
N LEU A 71 0.81 6.08 12.66
CA LEU A 71 0.44 4.94 11.82
C LEU A 71 1.13 4.98 10.44
N THR A 72 1.28 6.18 9.87
CA THR A 72 2.03 6.39 8.62
C THR A 72 3.46 5.88 8.73
N ASN A 73 4.18 6.22 9.81
CA ASN A 73 5.54 5.75 10.03
C ASN A 73 5.58 4.23 10.18
N GLU A 74 4.64 3.67 10.94
CA GLU A 74 4.56 2.24 11.19
C GLU A 74 4.28 1.42 9.92
N VAL A 75 3.41 1.93 9.03
CA VAL A 75 3.13 1.32 7.73
C VAL A 75 4.30 1.51 6.76
N SER A 76 4.92 2.68 6.74
CA SER A 76 6.08 2.97 5.87
C SER A 76 7.32 2.17 6.23
N ASN A 77 7.44 1.70 7.47
CA ASN A 77 8.55 0.86 7.93
C ASN A 77 8.39 -0.62 7.54
N LEU A 78 7.31 -1.01 6.84
CA LEU A 78 7.14 -2.37 6.36
C LEU A 78 7.98 -2.59 5.10
N ASN A 79 8.66 -3.75 5.04
CA ASN A 79 9.31 -4.19 3.82
C ASN A 79 8.29 -4.25 2.67
N GLY A 80 8.69 -3.85 1.47
CA GLY A 80 7.83 -3.75 0.30
C GLY A 80 7.06 -2.44 0.17
N VAL A 81 7.11 -1.56 1.19
CA VAL A 81 6.39 -0.28 1.22
C VAL A 81 7.38 0.87 1.14
N ALA A 82 7.35 1.60 0.03
CA ALA A 82 8.12 2.84 -0.14
C ALA A 82 7.57 3.98 0.74
N SER A 83 6.24 4.07 0.80
CA SER A 83 5.53 5.07 1.57
C SER A 83 4.12 4.60 1.88
N GLY A 84 3.70 4.78 3.13
CA GLY A 84 2.32 4.59 3.56
C GLY A 84 1.78 5.87 4.17
N LEU A 85 0.65 6.36 3.68
CA LEU A 85 -0.08 7.48 4.30
C LEU A 85 -1.37 6.97 4.93
N VAL A 86 -1.58 7.27 6.21
CA VAL A 86 -2.74 6.79 6.96
C VAL A 86 -3.63 7.96 7.40
N MET A 87 -4.88 7.91 6.96
CA MET A 87 -5.95 8.80 7.41
C MET A 87 -6.89 8.05 8.34
N LEU A 88 -7.11 8.56 9.54
CA LEU A 88 -8.07 8.04 10.51
C LEU A 88 -9.38 8.82 10.45
N THR A 89 -10.49 8.14 10.69
CA THR A 89 -11.82 8.74 10.80
C THR A 89 -12.50 8.31 12.09
N ASP A 90 -13.80 8.61 12.21
CA ASP A 90 -14.63 8.21 13.35
C ASP A 90 -14.79 6.70 13.51
N LYS A 91 -14.57 5.93 12.44
CA LYS A 91 -14.75 4.46 12.41
C LYS A 91 -13.63 3.74 11.66
N ASN A 92 -13.08 4.33 10.60
CA ASN A 92 -12.25 3.60 9.65
C ASN A 92 -10.84 4.18 9.55
N ALA A 93 -9.92 3.36 9.06
CA ALA A 93 -8.61 3.79 8.61
C ALA A 93 -8.52 3.65 7.09
N TYR A 94 -7.99 4.66 6.42
CA TYR A 94 -7.74 4.67 4.99
C TYR A 94 -6.24 4.79 4.75
N VAL A 95 -5.68 3.85 3.99
CA VAL A 95 -4.25 3.70 3.77
C VAL A 95 -3.95 3.83 2.29
N ALA A 96 -3.13 4.83 1.95
CA ALA A 96 -2.54 4.97 0.62
C ALA A 96 -1.12 4.39 0.65
N LEU A 97 -0.79 3.54 -0.32
CA LEU A 97 0.51 2.88 -0.40
C LEU A 97 1.23 3.19 -1.70
N MET A 98 2.54 3.36 -1.61
CA MET A 98 3.49 3.20 -2.70
C MET A 98 4.41 2.04 -2.33
N LEU A 99 4.68 1.15 -3.28
CA LEU A 99 5.52 -0.03 -3.06
C LEU A 99 6.92 0.19 -3.65
N ASP A 100 7.96 -0.44 -3.10
CA ASP A 100 9.37 -0.26 -3.54
C ASP A 100 10.01 -1.52 -4.15
N GLY A 101 9.27 -2.65 -4.18
CA GLY A 101 9.77 -3.92 -4.69
C GLY A 101 10.80 -4.62 -3.78
N THR A 102 11.03 -4.14 -2.55
CA THR A 102 11.95 -4.78 -1.59
C THR A 102 11.38 -6.07 -0.99
N ALA A 103 10.07 -6.29 -1.09
CA ALA A 103 9.40 -7.53 -0.74
C ALA A 103 8.74 -8.16 -1.97
N VAL A 104 8.75 -9.49 -2.03
CA VAL A 104 8.08 -10.26 -3.08
C VAL A 104 6.61 -10.46 -2.75
N GLY A 105 5.78 -10.63 -3.77
CA GLY A 105 4.38 -10.98 -3.59
C GLY A 105 3.51 -9.90 -2.93
N THR A 106 3.93 -8.63 -2.95
CA THR A 106 3.08 -7.48 -2.53
C THR A 106 1.82 -7.34 -3.37
N LYS A 107 1.77 -8.01 -4.52
CA LYS A 107 0.64 -8.12 -5.43
C LYS A 107 0.06 -9.54 -5.46
N SER A 108 -1.26 -9.65 -5.64
CA SER A 108 -1.97 -10.91 -5.80
C SER A 108 -1.53 -11.65 -7.08
N SER A 109 -1.40 -12.98 -6.96
CA SER A 109 -0.95 -13.86 -8.03
C SER A 109 -1.95 -13.87 -9.20
N GLY A 110 -1.69 -13.11 -10.26
CA GLY A 110 -2.53 -13.10 -11.47
C GLY A 110 -2.53 -11.78 -12.23
N SER A 111 -2.21 -10.68 -11.56
CA SER A 111 -2.32 -9.35 -12.15
C SER A 111 -0.99 -8.86 -12.73
N ARG A 112 -0.91 -8.77 -14.07
CA ARG A 112 0.29 -8.31 -14.81
C ARG A 112 0.45 -6.79 -14.94
N SER A 113 -0.52 -5.98 -14.51
CA SER A 113 -0.51 -4.53 -14.72
C SER A 113 0.15 -3.79 -13.57
N TYR A 114 1.37 -3.31 -13.78
CA TYR A 114 1.91 -2.19 -13.02
C TYR A 114 1.53 -0.91 -13.78
N ASP A 115 1.26 0.20 -13.07
CA ASP A 115 0.97 1.48 -13.74
C ASP A 115 2.25 2.13 -14.29
N GLN A 116 3.40 1.54 -13.96
CA GLN A 116 4.72 2.01 -14.35
C GLN A 116 4.90 1.86 -15.87
N ASN A 117 5.19 2.96 -16.54
CA ASN A 117 5.62 2.97 -17.93
C ASN A 117 7.12 3.28 -17.99
N ASN A 118 7.91 2.21 -18.13
CA ASN A 118 9.37 2.31 -18.25
C ASN A 118 9.85 2.57 -19.69
N GLY A 119 8.95 2.96 -20.62
CA GLY A 119 9.30 3.22 -22.02
C GLY A 119 10.43 4.23 -22.19
N GLY A 120 10.44 5.30 -21.38
CA GLY A 120 11.36 6.44 -21.51
C GLY A 120 12.83 6.15 -21.21
N LEU A 121 13.14 4.97 -20.69
CA LEU A 121 14.52 4.50 -20.52
C LEU A 121 15.24 4.34 -21.87
N ASN A 122 14.51 4.08 -22.96
CA ASN A 122 15.09 3.95 -24.31
C ASN A 122 15.28 5.31 -24.99
N GLU A 123 14.42 6.29 -24.71
CA GLU A 123 14.48 7.64 -25.31
C GLU A 123 15.23 8.68 -24.45
N GLY A 124 15.72 8.31 -23.26
CA GLY A 124 16.49 9.22 -22.39
C GLY A 124 15.65 10.32 -21.72
N VAL A 125 14.34 10.10 -21.58
CA VAL A 125 13.39 11.04 -20.98
C VAL A 125 12.69 10.41 -19.78
N TYR A 126 12.44 11.22 -18.75
CA TYR A 126 11.81 10.75 -17.52
C TYR A 126 10.30 10.53 -17.69
N ASN A 127 9.62 11.42 -18.43
CA ASN A 127 8.20 11.31 -18.75
C ASN A 127 8.02 11.23 -20.27
N VAL A 128 7.59 10.08 -20.80
CA VAL A 128 7.44 9.86 -22.25
C VAL A 128 6.28 10.64 -22.86
N ASP A 129 5.23 10.92 -22.09
CA ASP A 129 4.07 11.68 -22.58
C ASP A 129 4.42 13.15 -22.86
N THR A 130 5.43 13.68 -22.14
CA THR A 130 5.82 15.10 -22.21
C THR A 130 7.22 15.32 -22.79
N GLY A 131 8.01 14.25 -22.98
CA GLY A 131 9.43 14.33 -23.36
C GLY A 131 10.33 15.00 -22.32
N SER A 132 9.84 15.21 -21.09
CA SER A 132 10.57 15.92 -20.04
C SER A 132 11.66 15.02 -19.44
N PRO A 133 12.91 15.51 -19.30
CA PRO A 133 13.95 14.82 -18.54
C PRO A 133 13.76 14.96 -17.01
N TYR A 134 12.80 15.78 -16.57
CA TYR A 134 12.52 16.04 -15.15
C TYR A 134 11.19 15.39 -14.71
N GLY A 135 11.19 14.81 -13.51
CA GLY A 135 9.97 14.35 -12.85
C GLY A 135 9.06 15.50 -12.42
N SER A 136 7.75 15.30 -12.52
CA SER A 136 6.77 16.26 -12.02
C SER A 136 6.83 16.31 -10.49
N GLY A 137 7.54 17.29 -9.93
CA GLY A 137 7.79 17.42 -8.48
C GLY A 137 6.54 17.62 -7.61
N SER A 138 5.35 17.70 -8.20
CA SER A 138 4.09 17.93 -7.48
C SER A 138 3.42 16.65 -6.99
N LYS A 139 3.65 15.50 -7.65
CA LYS A 139 2.95 14.23 -7.39
C LYS A 139 3.91 13.14 -6.91
N PRO A 140 3.71 12.55 -5.72
CA PRO A 140 4.58 11.50 -5.20
C PRO A 140 4.45 10.19 -5.97
N ALA A 141 3.27 9.89 -6.54
CA ALA A 141 3.03 8.70 -7.35
C ALA A 141 2.88 9.10 -8.83
N SER A 142 3.68 8.50 -9.71
CA SER A 142 3.62 8.71 -11.16
C SER A 142 4.01 7.43 -11.90
N PRO A 143 3.59 7.24 -13.16
CA PRO A 143 4.02 6.11 -13.99
C PRO A 143 5.54 6.04 -14.23
N TYR A 144 6.26 7.10 -13.86
CA TYR A 144 7.64 7.37 -14.26
C TYR A 144 8.65 7.30 -13.12
N ASN A 145 8.19 7.08 -11.89
CA ASN A 145 9.08 6.93 -10.75
C ASN A 145 9.36 5.44 -10.44
N SER A 146 10.32 5.19 -9.55
CA SER A 146 10.68 3.84 -9.13
C SER A 146 9.70 3.20 -8.14
N TYR A 147 8.60 3.88 -7.82
CA TYR A 147 7.59 3.37 -6.91
C TYR A 147 6.49 2.67 -7.68
N TYR A 148 6.04 1.54 -7.15
CA TYR A 148 4.98 0.75 -7.74
C TYR A 148 3.61 1.15 -7.18
N THR A 149 2.66 1.30 -8.10
CA THR A 149 1.24 1.54 -7.83
C THR A 149 0.42 0.47 -8.54
N ILE A 150 -0.81 0.28 -8.06
CA ILE A 150 -1.72 -0.75 -8.54
C ILE A 150 -3.09 -0.11 -8.74
N ASN A 151 -3.61 -0.16 -9.96
CA ASN A 151 -4.91 0.40 -10.31
C ASN A 151 -6.06 -0.07 -9.41
N ASP A 152 -6.21 -1.39 -9.27
CA ASP A 152 -7.28 -1.99 -8.46
C ASP A 152 -6.71 -2.49 -7.13
N HIS A 153 -7.24 -1.95 -6.03
CA HIS A 153 -6.86 -2.32 -4.68
C HIS A 153 -7.13 -3.81 -4.35
N SER A 154 -8.01 -4.47 -5.10
CA SER A 154 -8.24 -5.91 -4.98
C SER A 154 -7.00 -6.74 -5.38
N GLU A 155 -6.14 -6.19 -6.25
CA GLU A 155 -4.92 -6.84 -6.72
C GLU A 155 -3.75 -6.72 -5.73
N LEU A 156 -3.87 -5.95 -4.65
CA LEU A 156 -2.90 -5.99 -3.56
C LEU A 156 -2.92 -7.37 -2.88
N SER A 157 -1.75 -7.85 -2.44
CA SER A 157 -1.70 -9.10 -1.68
C SER A 157 -2.53 -9.02 -0.41
N ASP A 158 -3.31 -10.08 -0.19
CA ASP A 158 -4.11 -10.25 1.02
C ASP A 158 -3.24 -10.30 2.27
N GLU A 159 -2.03 -10.86 2.17
CA GLU A 159 -1.06 -10.96 3.25
C GLU A 159 -0.46 -9.60 3.62
N LEU A 160 -0.15 -8.78 2.62
CA LEU A 160 0.27 -7.40 2.82
C LEU A 160 -0.85 -6.58 3.48
N LYS A 161 -2.08 -6.68 2.95
CA LYS A 161 -3.26 -5.98 3.51
C LYS A 161 -3.53 -6.42 4.94
N GLN A 162 -3.45 -7.72 5.23
CA GLN A 162 -3.63 -8.28 6.57
C GLN A 162 -2.55 -7.78 7.54
N THR A 163 -1.28 -7.79 7.14
CA THR A 163 -0.15 -7.30 7.94
C THR A 163 -0.33 -5.83 8.32
N ILE A 164 -0.66 -4.98 7.34
CA ILE A 164 -0.93 -3.55 7.55
C ILE A 164 -2.11 -3.36 8.50
N ALA A 165 -3.23 -4.05 8.27
CA ALA A 165 -4.40 -3.92 9.10
C ALA A 165 -4.19 -4.41 10.53
N ALA A 166 -3.45 -5.51 10.73
CA ALA A 166 -3.08 -5.99 12.05
C ALA A 166 -2.28 -4.93 12.83
N LYS A 167 -1.28 -4.31 12.17
CA LYS A 167 -0.46 -3.25 12.76
C LYS A 167 -1.27 -2.00 13.11
N ILE A 168 -2.15 -1.56 12.20
CA ILE A 168 -3.04 -0.40 12.45
C ILE A 168 -3.98 -0.67 13.61
N ARG A 169 -4.67 -1.81 13.62
CA ARG A 169 -5.64 -2.15 14.67
C ARG A 169 -5.01 -2.38 16.03
N HIS A 170 -3.75 -2.83 16.07
CA HIS A 170 -2.99 -2.94 17.31
C HIS A 170 -2.78 -1.57 17.97
N LEU A 171 -2.44 -0.56 17.17
CA LEU A 171 -2.13 0.80 17.63
C LEU A 171 -3.37 1.70 17.72
N ALA A 172 -4.42 1.40 16.96
CA ALA A 172 -5.69 2.10 16.96
C ALA A 172 -6.86 1.11 17.09
N PRO A 173 -7.12 0.55 18.29
CA PRO A 173 -8.14 -0.50 18.49
C PRO A 173 -9.58 -0.06 18.20
N ARG A 174 -9.84 1.24 18.13
CA ARG A 174 -11.15 1.81 17.78
C ARG A 174 -11.49 1.70 16.29
N VAL A 175 -10.52 1.39 15.44
CA VAL A 175 -10.74 1.24 14.00
C VAL A 175 -11.55 -0.03 13.72
N GLU A 176 -12.69 0.15 13.07
CA GLU A 176 -13.61 -0.91 12.64
C GLU A 176 -13.14 -1.56 11.33
N GLU A 177 -12.83 -0.76 10.32
CA GLU A 177 -12.38 -1.24 9.00
C GLU A 177 -11.10 -0.53 8.54
N VAL A 178 -10.21 -1.29 7.90
CA VAL A 178 -8.97 -0.77 7.31
C VAL A 178 -9.04 -0.91 5.80
N HIS A 179 -9.16 0.20 5.08
CA HIS A 179 -9.27 0.26 3.63
C HIS A 179 -7.93 0.67 3.03
N ILE A 180 -7.35 -0.17 2.17
CA ILE A 180 -5.97 -0.06 1.71
C ILE A 180 -5.96 -0.02 0.19
N SER A 181 -5.30 0.97 -0.40
CA SER A 181 -5.13 1.08 -1.85
C SER A 181 -3.73 1.57 -2.21
N ALA A 182 -3.20 1.03 -3.30
CA ALA A 182 -1.99 1.51 -3.96
C ALA A 182 -2.31 2.19 -5.29
N ASN A 183 -3.58 2.61 -5.49
CA ASN A 183 -4.01 3.32 -6.69
C ASN A 183 -3.34 4.70 -6.76
N MET A 184 -2.77 5.03 -7.92
CA MET A 184 -2.00 6.26 -8.12
C MET A 184 -2.79 7.54 -7.80
N ASP A 185 -4.04 7.64 -8.27
CA ASP A 185 -4.88 8.83 -8.04
C ASP A 185 -5.27 8.95 -6.58
N PHE A 186 -5.63 7.82 -5.96
CA PHE A 186 -5.93 7.77 -4.53
C PHE A 186 -4.72 8.19 -3.68
N VAL A 187 -3.53 7.68 -3.99
CA VAL A 187 -2.28 8.02 -3.29
C VAL A 187 -1.97 9.51 -3.44
N ASN A 188 -2.07 10.04 -4.66
CA ASN A 188 -1.80 11.45 -4.94
C ASN A 188 -2.78 12.36 -4.18
N GLU A 189 -4.07 12.03 -4.16
CA GLU A 189 -5.04 12.81 -3.39
C GLU A 189 -4.76 12.74 -1.89
N ILE A 190 -4.59 11.54 -1.31
CA ILE A 190 -4.31 11.37 0.12
C ILE A 190 -3.05 12.13 0.55
N ASN A 191 -2.03 12.19 -0.30
CA ASN A 191 -0.84 13.01 -0.06
C ASN A 191 -1.16 14.50 0.03
N GLU A 192 -2.10 15.02 -0.76
CA GLU A 192 -2.54 16.41 -0.61
C GLU A 192 -3.28 16.66 0.71
N TYR A 193 -4.12 15.74 1.16
CA TYR A 193 -4.71 15.82 2.51
C TYR A 193 -3.62 15.82 3.59
N ALA A 194 -2.59 14.98 3.45
CA ALA A 194 -1.47 14.92 4.38
C ALA A 194 -0.70 16.25 4.42
N LYS A 195 -0.41 16.86 3.26
CA LYS A 195 0.21 18.19 3.16
C LYS A 195 -0.60 19.27 3.89
N GLN A 196 -1.93 19.26 3.79
CA GLN A 196 -2.78 20.21 4.52
C GLN A 196 -2.63 20.03 6.04
N ALA A 197 -2.62 18.78 6.51
CA ALA A 197 -2.41 18.48 7.92
C ALA A 197 -1.00 18.87 8.40
N TRP A 198 0.05 18.62 7.61
CA TRP A 198 1.42 19.05 7.91
C TRP A 198 1.56 20.57 7.97
N ALA A 199 0.78 21.29 7.17
CA ALA A 199 0.68 22.76 7.21
C ALA A 199 -0.18 23.28 8.39
N GLY A 200 -0.66 22.40 9.28
CA GLY A 200 -1.52 22.76 10.43
C GLY A 200 -2.94 23.18 10.05
N ARG A 201 -3.37 22.94 8.81
CA ARG A 201 -4.72 23.28 8.33
C ARG A 201 -5.70 22.20 8.74
N SER A 202 -6.89 22.60 9.18
CA SER A 202 -7.95 21.65 9.54
C SER A 202 -8.49 20.92 8.31
N LEU A 203 -8.58 19.60 8.38
CA LEU A 203 -9.16 18.77 7.32
C LEU A 203 -10.70 18.77 7.33
N ALA A 204 -11.35 19.42 8.30
CA ALA A 204 -12.81 19.44 8.43
C ALA A 204 -13.50 20.00 7.16
N VAL A 205 -12.91 21.02 6.53
CA VAL A 205 -13.41 21.61 5.28
C VAL A 205 -13.29 20.64 4.10
N LEU A 206 -12.39 19.67 4.19
CA LEU A 206 -12.13 18.67 3.16
C LEU A 206 -12.85 17.34 3.43
N LEU A 207 -13.71 17.25 4.45
CA LEU A 207 -14.38 16.01 4.83
C LEU A 207 -15.33 15.47 3.75
N GLU A 208 -16.19 16.31 3.17
CA GLU A 208 -17.09 15.88 2.11
C GLU A 208 -16.32 15.40 0.86
N PRO A 209 -15.31 16.15 0.36
CA PRO A 209 -14.40 15.69 -0.68
C PRO A 209 -13.71 14.37 -0.34
N PHE A 210 -13.27 14.19 0.91
CA PHE A 210 -12.66 12.95 1.38
C PHE A 210 -13.64 11.78 1.32
N ASN A 211 -14.88 11.98 1.78
CA ASN A 211 -15.93 10.96 1.71
C ASN A 211 -16.25 10.58 0.25
N LEU A 212 -16.17 11.52 -0.70
CA LEU A 212 -16.30 11.21 -2.13
C LEU A 212 -15.12 10.38 -2.64
N LEU A 213 -13.89 10.76 -2.28
CA LEU A 213 -12.66 10.03 -2.62
C LEU A 213 -12.74 8.56 -2.18
N VAL A 214 -13.05 8.31 -0.91
CA VAL A 214 -13.05 6.95 -0.36
C VAL A 214 -14.22 6.11 -0.90
N ARG A 215 -15.38 6.71 -1.19
CA ARG A 215 -16.50 6.02 -1.84
C ARG A 215 -16.17 5.64 -3.28
N HIS A 216 -15.49 6.52 -4.02
CA HIS A 216 -15.00 6.22 -5.36
C HIS A 216 -14.04 5.03 -5.33
N GLN A 217 -13.07 5.05 -4.42
CA GLN A 217 -12.04 4.03 -4.36
C GLN A 217 -12.53 2.66 -3.86
N PHE A 218 -13.43 2.61 -2.87
CA PHE A 218 -13.75 1.38 -2.15
C PHE A 218 -15.21 0.92 -2.22
N ALA A 219 -16.13 1.77 -2.72
CA ALA A 219 -17.56 1.47 -2.76
C ALA A 219 -18.22 1.73 -4.13
N GLY A 220 -17.43 1.74 -5.21
CA GLY A 220 -17.94 1.87 -6.58
C GLY A 220 -18.54 3.24 -6.90
N GLY A 221 -18.16 4.29 -6.15
CA GLY A 221 -18.49 5.66 -6.51
C GLY A 221 -17.96 6.00 -7.91
N LYS A 222 -18.75 6.72 -8.71
CA LYS A 222 -18.40 7.02 -10.12
C LYS A 222 -17.69 8.37 -10.29
N THR A 223 -17.58 9.14 -9.22
CA THR A 223 -17.13 10.52 -9.25
C THR A 223 -15.86 10.68 -8.44
N MET A 224 -14.78 11.03 -9.13
CA MET A 224 -13.55 11.46 -8.47
C MET A 224 -13.70 12.91 -7.99
N PRO A 225 -13.41 13.24 -6.71
CA PRO A 225 -13.41 14.63 -6.26
C PRO A 225 -12.40 15.47 -7.03
N VAL A 226 -12.72 16.77 -7.20
CA VAL A 226 -11.75 17.78 -7.67
C VAL A 226 -10.50 17.75 -6.77
N PRO A 227 -9.28 17.83 -7.33
CA PRO A 227 -8.05 17.79 -6.55
C PRO A 227 -7.99 18.86 -5.46
N VAL A 228 -7.42 18.52 -4.30
CA VAL A 228 -7.30 19.46 -3.16
C VAL A 228 -6.54 20.74 -3.52
N GLN A 229 -5.50 20.63 -4.36
CA GLN A 229 -4.70 21.77 -4.82
C GLN A 229 -5.55 22.82 -5.55
N GLU A 230 -6.41 22.38 -6.47
CA GLU A 230 -7.28 23.28 -7.23
C GLU A 230 -8.32 23.97 -6.35
N ARG A 231 -8.79 23.29 -5.30
CA ARG A 231 -9.74 23.90 -4.34
C ARG A 231 -9.06 24.95 -3.49
N THR A 232 -7.84 24.66 -3.05
CA THR A 232 -7.07 25.55 -2.19
C THR A 232 -6.70 26.82 -2.95
N SER A 233 -6.26 26.72 -4.22
CA SER A 233 -5.96 27.87 -5.06
C SER A 233 -7.19 28.73 -5.37
N ARG A 234 -8.35 28.12 -5.64
CA ARG A 234 -9.62 28.87 -5.83
C ARG A 234 -10.04 29.61 -4.57
N ALA A 235 -9.91 28.98 -3.39
CA ALA A 235 -10.23 29.61 -2.12
C ALA A 235 -9.30 30.80 -1.81
N GLU A 236 -8.01 30.68 -2.15
CA GLU A 236 -7.02 31.74 -2.00
C GLU A 236 -7.25 32.91 -2.99
N GLN A 237 -7.72 32.64 -4.20
CA GLN A 237 -8.07 33.68 -5.21
C GLN A 237 -9.39 34.41 -4.92
N SER A 238 -10.25 33.84 -4.07
CA SER A 238 -11.54 34.43 -3.67
C SER A 238 -11.45 35.33 -2.42
N ARG A 239 -10.24 35.51 -1.88
CA ARG A 239 -9.93 36.38 -0.74
C ARG A 239 -9.23 37.65 -1.22
#